data_AF-A0A2Z2KBY2-F1
#
_entry.id   AF-A0A2Z2KBY2-F1
#
_cell.length_a   1.000
_cell.length_b   1.000
_cell.length_c   1.000
_cell.angle_alpha   90.00
_cell.angle_beta   90.00
_cell.angle_gamma   90.00
#
_symmetry.space_group_name_H-M   'P 1'
#
loop_
_entity.id
_entity.type
_entity.pdbx_description
1 polymer ?
#
loop_
_entity_poly.entity_id
_entity_poly.type
_entity_poly.pdbx_seq_one_letter_code
_entity_poly.pdbx_strand_id
1 'polypeptide(L)' 'MEYHFHPSPRPSSLEMLSDEQLLNIYELAVQVEASPEFIEIVRNVLTSRKVLDVDKR' A
#
# COMPACT_ATOMS: atom_id res chain seq x y z
N MET A 1 -17.16 -4.12 -21.21
CA MET A 1 -17.42 -3.86 -19.78
C MET A 1 -16.71 -2.58 -19.44
N GLU A 2 -17.45 -1.47 -19.39
CA GLU A 2 -16.92 -0.17 -19.02
C GLU A 2 -16.81 -0.14 -17.49
N TYR A 3 -15.61 -0.39 -16.98
CA TYR A 3 -15.32 -0.43 -15.56
C TYR A 3 -15.29 1.01 -15.05
N HIS A 4 -16.45 1.54 -14.66
CA HIS A 4 -16.55 2.84 -14.03
C HIS A 4 -15.94 2.74 -12.62
N PHE A 5 -14.69 3.13 -12.50
CA PHE A 5 -13.99 3.24 -11.23
C PHE A 5 -14.62 4.39 -10.42
N HIS A 6 -15.64 4.07 -9.64
CA HIS A 6 -16.15 4.96 -8.61
C HIS A 6 -15.23 4.78 -7.40
N PRO A 7 -14.33 5.74 -7.07
CA PRO A 7 -13.61 5.67 -5.82
C PRO A 7 -14.66 5.69 -4.71
N SER A 8 -14.77 4.59 -3.97
CA SER A 8 -15.65 4.57 -2.82
C SER A 8 -15.22 5.69 -1.87
N PRO A 9 -16.15 6.47 -1.29
CA PRO A 9 -15.81 7.51 -0.33
C PRO A 9 -15.24 6.94 0.98
N ARG A 10 -15.24 5.61 1.13
CA ARG A 10 -14.54 4.92 2.20
C ARG A 10 -13.06 4.81 1.86
N PRO A 11 -12.17 5.18 2.80
CA PRO A 11 -10.76 4.86 2.67
C PRO A 11 -10.62 3.34 2.45
N SER A 12 -9.72 2.95 1.57
CA SER A 12 -9.38 1.54 1.38
C SER A 12 -8.86 0.96 2.70
N SER A 13 -9.00 -0.36 2.90
CA SER A 13 -8.58 -0.99 4.15
C SER A 13 -7.12 -0.73 4.51
N LEU A 14 -6.23 -0.57 3.51
CA LEU A 14 -4.83 -0.18 3.70
C LEU A 14 -4.68 1.27 4.13
N GLU A 15 -5.55 2.17 3.67
CA GLU A 15 -5.57 3.58 4.06
C GLU A 15 -6.06 3.81 5.51
N MET A 16 -6.66 2.81 6.15
CA MET A 16 -7.09 2.88 7.54
C MET A 16 -6.02 2.40 8.55
N LEU A 17 -4.95 1.76 8.07
CA LEU A 17 -3.89 1.25 8.92
C LEU A 17 -2.96 2.38 9.38
N SER A 18 -2.40 2.25 10.57
CA SER A 18 -1.27 3.09 11.01
C SER A 18 -0.01 2.78 10.20
N ASP A 19 0.91 3.72 10.14
CA ASP A 19 2.15 3.55 9.37
C ASP A 19 2.97 2.34 9.84
N GLU A 20 3.04 2.10 11.14
CA GLU A 20 3.70 0.92 11.72
C GLU A 20 3.05 -0.41 11.27
N GLN A 21 1.71 -0.44 11.24
CA GLN A 21 0.98 -1.64 10.81
C GLN A 21 1.19 -1.90 9.32
N LEU A 22 1.18 -0.83 8.51
CA LEU A 22 1.39 -0.92 7.07
C LEU A 22 2.84 -1.35 6.74
N LEU A 23 3.82 -0.85 7.50
CA LEU A 23 5.22 -1.26 7.37
C LEU A 23 5.40 -2.74 7.73
N ASN A 24 4.81 -3.19 8.84
CA ASN A 24 4.87 -4.60 9.25
C ASN A 24 4.23 -5.53 8.20
N ILE A 25 3.10 -5.13 7.61
CA ILE A 25 2.48 -5.89 6.51
C ILE A 25 3.40 -5.96 5.30
N TYR A 26 4.06 -4.87 4.94
CA TYR A 26 5.01 -4.84 3.83
C TYR A 26 6.20 -5.78 4.10
N GLU A 27 6.79 -5.74 5.30
CA GLU A 27 7.88 -6.62 5.69
C GLU A 27 7.48 -8.09 5.65
N LEU A 28 6.32 -8.42 6.22
CA LEU A 28 5.77 -9.79 6.19
C LEU A 28 5.51 -10.25 4.76
N ALA A 29 4.95 -9.38 3.91
CA ALA A 29 4.67 -9.70 2.51
C ALA A 29 5.95 -10.03 1.73
N VAL A 30 7.04 -9.30 1.98
CA VAL A 30 8.36 -9.59 1.39
C VAL A 30 8.94 -10.89 1.95
N GLN A 31 8.86 -11.11 3.27
CA GLN A 31 9.40 -12.31 3.92
C GLN A 31 8.74 -13.60 3.43
N VAL A 32 7.43 -13.57 3.20
CA VAL A 32 6.66 -14.76 2.75
C VAL A 32 6.59 -14.89 1.23
N GLU A 33 7.29 -14.02 0.49
CA GLU A 33 7.23 -13.97 -0.98
C GLU A 33 5.79 -13.88 -1.50
N ALA A 34 4.99 -12.99 -0.90
CA ALA A 34 3.63 -12.70 -1.36
C ALA A 34 3.63 -12.23 -2.82
N SER A 35 2.45 -12.21 -3.45
CA SER A 35 2.37 -11.85 -4.86
C SER A 35 3.03 -10.48 -5.15
N PRO A 36 3.82 -10.36 -6.23
CA PRO A 36 4.52 -9.11 -6.57
C PRO A 36 3.56 -7.92 -6.66
N GLU A 37 2.37 -8.15 -7.21
CA GLU A 37 1.30 -7.15 -7.33
C GLU A 37 0.84 -6.65 -5.95
N PHE A 38 0.70 -7.53 -4.96
CA PHE A 38 0.33 -7.13 -3.61
C PHE A 38 1.42 -6.29 -2.94
N ILE A 39 2.68 -6.73 -3.05
CA ILE A 39 3.83 -6.00 -2.50
C ILE A 39 3.93 -4.60 -3.12
N GLU A 40 3.67 -4.47 -4.43
CA GLU A 40 3.67 -3.19 -5.14
C GLU A 40 2.53 -2.27 -4.66
N ILE A 41 1.32 -2.81 -4.48
CA ILE A 41 0.19 -2.04 -3.93
C ILE A 41 0.54 -1.47 -2.54
N VAL A 42 1.05 -2.30 -1.63
CA VAL A 42 1.40 -1.87 -0.28
C VAL A 42 2.53 -0.82 -0.32
N ARG A 43 3.54 -1.02 -1.17
CA ARG A 43 4.64 -0.05 -1.38
C ARG A 43 4.11 1.30 -1.89
N ASN A 44 3.17 1.29 -2.84
CA ASN A 44 2.60 2.51 -3.39
C ASN A 44 1.82 3.29 -2.34
N VAL A 45 1.11 2.61 -1.43
CA VAL A 45 0.42 3.25 -0.30
C VAL A 45 1.43 3.84 0.69
N LEU A 46 2.48 3.11 1.06
CA LEU A 46 3.55 3.61 1.94
C LEU A 46 4.26 4.84 1.36
N THR A 47 4.52 4.83 0.05
CA THR A 47 5.15 5.94 -0.68
C THR A 47 4.22 7.16 -0.74
N SER A 48 2.93 6.95 -1.01
CA SER A 48 1.93 8.02 -1.08
C SER A 48 1.75 8.73 0.26
N ARG A 49 1.96 8.02 1.37
CA ARG A 49 1.95 8.57 2.73
C ARG A 49 3.27 9.24 3.16
N LYS A 50 4.28 9.27 2.28
CA LYS A 50 5.65 9.73 2.58
C LYS A 50 6.32 9.00 3.74
N VAL A 51 5.86 7.79 4.05
CA VAL A 51 6.47 6.93 5.08
C VAL A 51 7.79 6.37 4.55
N LEU A 52 7.81 6.04 3.26
CA LEU A 52 9.04 5.78 2.52
C LEU A 52 9.38 7.08 1.77
N ASP A 53 10.27 7.88 2.35
CA ASP A 53 10.89 9.04 1.68
C ASP A 53 11.86 8.49 0.62
N VAL A 54 11.33 8.02 -0.51
CA VAL A 54 12.13 7.60 -1.67
C VAL A 54 12.53 8.83 -2.51
N ASP A 55 12.02 10.02 -2.18
CA ASP A 55 12.25 11.28 -2.88
C ASP A 55 13.12 12.25 -2.07
N LYS A 56 14.33 11.80 -1.71
CA LYS A 56 15.48 12.67 -1.42
C LYS A 56 16.73 12.10 -2.05
N ARG A 57 16.89 12.29 -3.35
CA ARG A 57 18.20 12.29 -4.00
C ARG A 57 18.23 13.20 -5.20
#